data_AF-A0A2W5S1C5-F1
#
_entry.id   AF-A0A2W5S1C5-F1
#
_cell.length_a   1.000
_cell.length_b   1.000
_cell.length_c   1.000
_cell.angle_alpha   90.00
_cell.angle_beta   90.00
_cell.angle_gamma   90.00
#
_symmetry.space_group_name_H-M   'P 1'
#
loop_
_entity.id
_entity.type
_entity.pdbx_description
1 polymer ?
#
loop_
_entity_poly.entity_id
_entity_poly.type
_entity_poly.pdbx_seq_one_letter_code
_entity_poly.pdbx_strand_id
1 'polypeptide(L)'
;MTKTMFALSLGFAGLILATRAGFAAPLCEGHEAVARHPCETRQALRQRVGMAADNGITEPFASEAGTWTIMVAMPGGATCMVASGRNWGTVVEGDPARREAVGRAG
;
A
#
# COMPACT_ATOMS: atom_id res chain seq x y z
N MET A 1 -21.68 -12.22 43.37
CA MET A 1 -22.03 -12.39 41.94
C MET A 1 -21.90 -11.10 41.13
N THR A 2 -22.19 -9.92 41.67
CA THR A 2 -22.08 -8.62 40.95
C THR A 2 -20.63 -8.22 40.63
N LYS A 3 -19.69 -8.48 41.55
CA LYS A 3 -18.26 -8.12 41.39
C LYS A 3 -17.55 -8.90 40.27
N THR A 4 -17.93 -10.16 40.05
CA THR A 4 -17.42 -10.99 38.95
C THR A 4 -17.95 -10.56 37.59
N MET A 5 -19.19 -10.05 37.53
CA MET A 5 -19.76 -9.47 36.31
C MET A 5 -19.07 -8.17 35.91
N PHE A 6 -18.74 -7.29 36.87
CA PHE A 6 -17.98 -6.07 36.58
C PHE A 6 -16.55 -6.36 36.11
N ALA A 7 -15.88 -7.36 36.70
CA ALA A 7 -14.54 -7.77 36.27
C ALA A 7 -14.52 -8.31 34.83
N LEU A 8 -15.53 -9.11 34.45
CA LEU A 8 -15.68 -9.62 33.09
C LEU A 8 -16.02 -8.52 32.08
N SER A 9 -16.88 -7.56 32.46
CA SER A 9 -17.23 -6.40 31.64
C SER A 9 -16.01 -5.51 31.33
N LEU A 10 -15.20 -5.18 32.34
CA LEU A 10 -13.99 -4.38 32.12
C LEU A 10 -12.94 -5.15 31.31
N GLY A 11 -12.78 -6.46 31.53
CA GLY A 11 -11.87 -7.30 30.76
C GLY A 11 -12.26 -7.38 29.27
N PHE A 12 -13.56 -7.51 28.97
CA PHE A 12 -14.06 -7.54 27.60
C PHE A 12 -13.92 -6.18 26.89
N ALA A 13 -14.18 -5.07 27.60
CA ALA A 13 -13.95 -3.73 27.06
C ALA A 13 -12.46 -3.48 26.74
N GLY A 14 -11.54 -3.99 27.56
CA GLY A 14 -10.10 -3.93 27.31
C GLY A 14 -9.65 -4.67 26.04
N LEU A 15 -10.29 -5.81 25.73
CA LEU A 15 -10.00 -6.58 24.50
C LEU A 15 -10.46 -5.85 23.22
N ILE A 16 -11.56 -5.09 23.28
CA ILE A 16 -12.08 -4.34 22.12
C ILE A 16 -11.16 -3.17 21.74
N LEU A 17 -10.47 -2.54 22.69
CA LEU A 17 -9.53 -1.45 22.37
C LEU A 17 -8.20 -1.93 21.77
N ALA A 18 -7.87 -3.22 21.88
CA ALA A 18 -6.63 -3.78 21.36
C ALA A 18 -6.68 -4.07 19.84
N THR A 19 -7.85 -4.06 19.21
CA THR A 19 -7.99 -4.26 17.76
C THR A 19 -7.75 -2.95 17.01
N ARG A 20 -6.50 -2.47 16.96
CA ARG A 20 -6.07 -1.63 15.84
C ARG A 20 -5.78 -2.55 14.66
N ALA A 21 -6.74 -2.66 13.74
CA ALA A 21 -6.52 -3.32 12.47
C ALA A 21 -5.32 -2.68 11.75
N GLY A 22 -4.28 -3.47 11.51
CA GLY A 22 -3.02 -3.05 10.92
C GLY A 22 -3.15 -2.78 9.41
N PHE A 23 -3.85 -1.73 9.04
CA PHE A 23 -3.68 -1.13 7.72
C PHE A 23 -2.43 -0.28 7.78
N ALA A 24 -1.42 -0.64 6.97
CA ALA A 24 -0.30 0.25 6.74
C ALA A 24 -0.86 1.55 6.14
N ALA A 25 -0.94 2.60 6.95
CA ALA A 25 -1.29 3.92 6.43
C ALA A 25 -0.26 4.26 5.34
N PRO A 26 -0.69 4.83 4.20
CA PRO A 26 0.25 5.20 3.16
C PRO A 26 1.32 6.13 3.75
N LEU A 27 2.58 5.79 3.51
CA LEU A 27 3.70 6.61 3.97
C LEU A 27 3.71 7.88 3.10
N CYS A 28 3.28 9.00 3.69
CA CYS A 28 3.18 10.28 3.02
C CYS A 28 4.24 11.26 3.53
N GLU A 29 5.03 11.82 2.63
CA GLU A 29 6.10 12.77 2.95
C GLU A 29 6.30 13.76 1.78
N GLY A 30 7.34 14.59 1.85
CA GLY A 30 7.74 15.45 0.73
C GLY A 30 8.15 14.61 -0.49
N HIS A 31 7.80 15.08 -1.70
CA HIS A 31 7.98 14.33 -2.94
C HIS A 31 9.36 13.68 -3.10
N GLU A 32 10.43 14.46 -2.92
CA GLU A 32 11.82 13.99 -3.06
C GLU A 32 12.18 12.86 -2.09
N ALA A 33 11.67 12.92 -0.86
CA ALA A 33 11.94 11.90 0.16
C ALA A 33 11.30 10.56 -0.24
N VAL A 34 10.05 10.61 -0.71
CA VAL A 34 9.32 9.39 -1.09
C VAL A 34 9.82 8.85 -2.44
N ALA A 35 10.11 9.72 -3.41
CA ALA A 35 10.59 9.34 -4.74
C ALA A 35 11.98 8.68 -4.72
N ARG A 36 12.86 9.08 -3.80
CA ARG A 36 14.18 8.45 -3.62
C ARG A 36 14.12 7.08 -2.96
N HIS A 37 13.13 6.84 -2.10
CA HIS A 37 13.09 5.64 -1.28
C HIS A 37 13.08 4.33 -2.10
N PRO A 38 12.27 4.16 -3.18
CA PRO A 38 12.32 2.95 -4.02
C PRO A 38 13.66 2.76 -4.74
N CYS A 39 14.30 3.84 -5.18
CA CYS A 39 15.61 3.81 -5.84
C CYS A 39 16.68 3.29 -4.87
N GLU A 40 16.71 3.83 -3.65
CA GLU A 40 17.73 3.49 -2.64
C GLU A 40 17.51 2.10 -2.04
N THR A 41 16.27 1.75 -1.71
CA THR A 41 15.97 0.50 -0.96
C THR A 41 15.77 -0.72 -1.85
N ARG A 42 15.32 -0.52 -3.10
CA ARG A 42 14.89 -1.61 -3.98
C ARG A 42 15.50 -1.54 -5.38
N GLN A 43 16.40 -0.60 -5.65
CA GLN A 43 16.98 -0.37 -6.99
C GLN A 43 15.88 -0.25 -8.07
N ALA A 44 14.74 0.32 -7.68
CA ALA A 44 13.59 0.46 -8.56
C ALA A 44 13.65 1.81 -9.26
N LEU A 45 13.51 1.82 -10.58
CA LEU A 45 13.49 3.02 -11.40
C LEU A 45 12.05 3.39 -11.77
N ARG A 46 11.80 4.69 -11.92
CA ARG A 46 10.51 5.22 -12.38
C ARG A 46 10.18 4.66 -13.76
N GLN A 47 9.01 4.06 -13.89
CA GLN A 47 8.57 3.41 -15.12
C GLN A 47 7.82 4.39 -16.02
N ARG A 48 6.76 5.01 -15.49
CA ARG A 48 5.90 5.98 -16.18
C ARG A 48 5.32 6.99 -15.19
N VAL A 49 4.64 7.99 -15.71
CA VAL A 49 3.92 9.01 -14.95
C VAL A 49 2.55 9.21 -15.60
N GLY A 50 1.52 9.37 -14.79
CA GLY A 50 0.17 9.67 -15.26
C GLY A 50 -0.61 10.52 -14.24
N MET A 51 -1.60 11.26 -14.71
CA MET A 51 -2.49 12.03 -13.86
C MET A 51 -3.69 11.17 -13.45
N ALA A 52 -3.98 11.14 -12.15
CA ALA A 52 -5.18 10.53 -11.59
C ALA A 52 -6.38 11.49 -11.71
N ALA A 53 -7.60 10.94 -11.54
CA ALA A 53 -8.84 11.70 -11.70
C ALA A 53 -9.01 12.86 -10.71
N ASP A 54 -8.32 12.80 -9.56
CA ASP A 54 -8.29 13.82 -8.52
C ASP A 54 -7.16 14.86 -8.72
N ASN A 55 -6.56 14.88 -9.92
CA ASN A 55 -5.39 15.68 -10.29
C ASN A 55 -4.09 15.28 -9.56
N GLY A 56 -4.06 14.15 -8.86
CA GLY A 56 -2.82 13.58 -8.35
C GLY A 56 -1.91 13.08 -9.47
N ILE A 57 -0.61 13.05 -9.26
CA ILE A 57 0.36 12.43 -10.18
C ILE A 57 0.72 11.05 -9.67
N THR A 58 0.37 10.02 -10.44
CA THR A 58 0.67 8.62 -10.15
C THR A 58 1.97 8.18 -10.82
N GLU A 59 2.82 7.52 -10.05
CA GLU A 59 4.18 7.20 -10.45
C GLU A 59 4.58 5.78 -10.02
N PRO A 60 4.54 4.80 -10.95
CA PRO A 60 5.08 3.47 -10.69
C PRO A 60 6.61 3.43 -10.80
N PHE A 61 7.23 2.68 -9.88
CA PHE A 61 8.65 2.36 -9.85
C PHE A 61 8.79 0.84 -9.87
N ALA A 62 9.75 0.33 -10.64
CA ALA A 62 10.05 -1.09 -10.69
C ALA A 62 11.53 -1.34 -10.89
N SER A 63 12.02 -2.45 -10.32
CA SER A 63 13.37 -2.96 -10.56
C SER A 63 13.35 -4.13 -11.55
N GLU A 64 14.51 -4.42 -12.12
CA GLU A 64 14.73 -5.63 -12.94
C GLU A 64 14.48 -6.92 -12.14
N ALA A 65 14.65 -6.90 -10.82
CA ALA A 65 14.38 -8.04 -9.93
C ALA A 65 12.88 -8.25 -9.64
N GLY A 66 12.00 -7.44 -10.25
CA GLY A 66 10.55 -7.55 -10.15
C GLY A 66 9.96 -6.97 -8.87
N THR A 67 10.71 -6.20 -8.08
CA THR A 67 10.14 -5.39 -6.98
C THR A 67 9.51 -4.11 -7.54
N TRP A 68 8.45 -3.63 -6.91
CA TRP A 68 7.76 -2.42 -7.37
C TRP A 68 7.17 -1.59 -6.24
N THR A 69 6.89 -0.33 -6.56
CA THR A 69 6.26 0.64 -5.67
C THR A 69 5.44 1.63 -6.50
N ILE A 70 4.22 1.96 -6.06
CA ILE A 70 3.37 2.99 -6.67
C ILE A 70 3.23 4.12 -5.67
N MET A 71 3.46 5.34 -6.14
CA MET A 71 3.26 6.56 -5.38
C MET A 71 2.26 7.48 -6.06
N VAL A 72 1.60 8.31 -5.26
CA VAL A 72 0.71 9.37 -5.74
C VAL A 72 1.12 10.68 -5.09
N ALA A 73 1.50 11.67 -5.91
CA ALA A 73 1.74 13.04 -5.49
C ALA A 73 0.43 13.82 -5.58
N MET A 74 -0.09 14.28 -4.44
CA MET A 74 -1.35 15.02 -4.37
C MET A 74 -1.15 16.49 -4.74
N PRO A 75 -2.18 17.15 -5.30
CA PRO A 75 -2.20 18.60 -5.41
C PRO A 75 -2.02 19.22 -4.01
N GLY A 76 -1.02 20.09 -3.84
CA GLY A 76 -0.69 20.67 -2.53
C GLY A 76 0.53 20.04 -1.83
N GLY A 77 1.17 19.02 -2.42
CA GLY A 77 2.61 18.78 -2.23
C GLY A 77 3.03 17.49 -1.52
N ALA A 78 2.13 16.82 -0.80
CA ALA A 78 2.46 15.53 -0.21
C ALA A 78 2.47 14.43 -1.28
N THR A 79 3.46 13.54 -1.22
CA THR A 79 3.52 12.32 -2.01
C THR A 79 3.38 11.13 -1.09
N CYS A 80 2.50 10.19 -1.46
CA CYS A 80 2.18 9.03 -0.66
C CYS A 80 2.58 7.75 -1.38
N MET A 81 3.27 6.85 -0.69
CA MET A 81 3.40 5.47 -1.14
C MET A 81 2.08 4.74 -0.88
N VAL A 82 1.38 4.38 -1.95
CA VAL A 82 0.03 3.78 -1.87
C VAL A 82 0.03 2.27 -2.08
N ALA A 83 1.07 1.73 -2.74
CA ALA A 83 1.25 0.29 -2.89
C ALA A 83 2.72 -0.07 -3.11
N SER A 84 3.12 -1.27 -2.68
CA SER A 84 4.44 -1.83 -2.99
C SER A 84 4.38 -3.35 -2.99
N GLY A 85 5.31 -4.00 -3.68
CA GLY A 85 5.29 -5.45 -3.78
C GLY A 85 6.40 -6.05 -4.62
N ARG A 86 6.13 -7.27 -5.08
CA ARG A 86 7.00 -8.11 -5.91
C ARG A 86 6.24 -8.63 -7.13
N ASN A 87 6.93 -9.37 -8.00
CA ASN A 87 6.40 -9.97 -9.22
C ASN A 87 5.87 -8.93 -10.22
N TRP A 88 6.57 -7.80 -10.37
CA TRP A 88 6.30 -6.83 -11.42
C TRP A 88 6.67 -7.42 -12.79
N GLY A 89 5.81 -7.21 -13.79
CA GLY A 89 6.03 -7.73 -15.12
C GLY A 89 5.02 -7.19 -16.13
N THR A 90 5.26 -7.49 -17.40
CA THR A 90 4.31 -7.23 -18.47
C THR A 90 3.22 -8.28 -18.46
N VAL A 91 2.00 -7.86 -18.76
CA VAL A 91 0.84 -8.74 -18.85
C VAL A 91 0.45 -8.86 -20.32
N VAL A 92 0.22 -10.09 -20.76
CA VAL A 92 -0.49 -10.36 -22.02
C VAL A 92 -1.98 -10.40 -21.71
N GLU A 93 -2.75 -9.50 -22.32
CA GLU A 93 -4.19 -9.47 -22.12
C GLU A 93 -4.83 -10.75 -22.66
N GLY A 94 -5.76 -11.33 -21.90
CA GLY A 94 -6.38 -12.62 -22.25
C GLY A 94 -5.69 -13.88 -21.73
N ASP A 95 -4.52 -13.79 -21.09
CA ASP A 95 -3.86 -14.96 -20.48
C ASP A 95 -4.75 -15.63 -19.40
N PRO A 96 -5.13 -16.92 -19.56
CA PRO A 96 -5.92 -17.67 -18.58
C PRO A 96 -5.25 -17.74 -17.20
N ALA A 97 -3.92 -17.88 -17.14
CA ALA A 97 -3.18 -18.01 -15.88
C ALA A 97 -3.29 -16.74 -15.01
N ARG A 98 -3.30 -15.56 -15.64
CA ARG A 98 -3.57 -14.30 -14.95
C ARG A 98 -4.97 -14.23 -14.35
N ARG A 99 -6.00 -14.67 -15.10
CA ARG A 99 -7.40 -14.59 -14.67
C ARG A 99 -7.63 -15.39 -13.39
N GLU A 100 -7.06 -16.59 -13.33
CA GLU A 100 -7.11 -17.44 -12.13
C GLU A 100 -6.35 -16.82 -10.95
N ALA A 101 -5.18 -16.21 -11.19
CA ALA A 101 -4.41 -15.54 -10.15
C ALA A 101 -5.15 -14.35 -9.53
N VAL A 102 -5.80 -13.51 -10.35
CA VAL A 102 -6.63 -12.40 -9.88
C VAL A 102 -7.86 -12.91 -9.12
N GLY A 103 -8.51 -13.96 -9.63
CA GLY A 103 -9.69 -14.57 -8.99
C GLY A 103 -9.40 -15.18 -7.61
N ARG A 104 -8.16 -15.56 -7.30
CA ARG A 104 -7.75 -16.06 -5.98
C ARG A 104 -7.41 -14.92 -4.99
N ALA A 105 -7.14 -13.72 -5.49
CA ALA A 105 -6.68 -12.58 -4.68
C ALA A 105 -7.83 -11.71 -4.14
N GLY A 106 -9.06 -11.87 -4.65
CA GLY A 106 -10.28 -11.19 -4.19
C GLY A 106 -11.13 -12.08 -3.28
#